data_AF-A0AAJ6MN17-F1
#
_entry.id   AF-A0AAJ6MN17-F1
#
_cell.length_a   1.000
_cell.length_b   1.000
_cell.length_c   1.000
_cell.angle_alpha   90.00
_cell.angle_beta   90.00
_cell.angle_gamma   90.00
#
_symmetry.space_group_name_H-M   'P 1'
#
loop_
_entity.id
_entity.type
_entity.pdbx_description
1 polymer ?
#
loop_
_entity_poly.entity_id
_entity_poly.type
_entity_poly.pdbx_seq_one_letter_code
_entity_poly.pdbx_strand_id
1 'polypeptide(L)'
;MATTTHAPKAIDPSASLHAEALELAKNHGRLNGRRIIVVGAGQRATVDAEPLIGNGRAMSVLFAREGASVACLDVNKEAADDTVA
;
A
#
# COMPACT_ATOMS: atom_id res chain seq x y z
N MET A 1 40.18 7.98 4.46
CA MET A 1 39.35 8.70 3.47
C MET A 1 37.90 8.44 3.83
N ALA A 2 37.19 9.47 4.31
CA ALA A 2 35.79 9.33 4.65
C ALA A 2 34.96 9.31 3.36
N THR A 3 34.32 8.19 3.06
CA THR A 3 33.35 8.08 1.96
C THR A 3 32.11 8.87 2.35
N THR A 4 32.03 10.11 1.85
CA THR A 4 30.82 10.91 1.90
C THR A 4 29.68 10.17 1.20
N THR A 5 28.77 9.62 2.00
CA THR A 5 27.52 9.06 1.50
C THR A 5 26.66 10.23 1.04
N HIS A 6 26.39 10.31 -0.27
CA HIS A 6 25.49 11.31 -0.82
C HIS A 6 24.08 10.73 -0.79
N ALA A 7 23.12 11.48 -0.24
CA ALA A 7 21.72 11.11 -0.34
C ALA A 7 21.29 11.05 -1.82
N PRO A 8 20.57 10.01 -2.26
CA PRO A 8 20.12 9.89 -3.64
C PRO A 8 19.21 11.07 -4.00
N LYS A 9 19.51 11.72 -5.14
CA LYS A 9 18.74 12.89 -5.65
C LYS A 9 17.36 12.52 -6.21
N ALA A 10 17.12 11.23 -6.45
CA ALA A 10 15.85 10.70 -6.93
C ALA A 10 15.53 9.41 -6.16
N ILE A 11 14.25 9.23 -5.84
CA ILE A 11 13.76 8.00 -5.21
C ILE A 11 13.54 7.00 -6.33
N ASP A 12 14.29 5.90 -6.30
CA ASP A 12 14.00 4.70 -7.09
C ASP A 12 13.33 3.67 -6.16
N PRO A 13 12.00 3.50 -6.22
CA PRO A 13 11.29 2.55 -5.38
C PRO A 13 11.76 1.11 -5.60
N SER A 14 12.27 0.77 -6.78
CA SER A 14 12.77 -0.57 -7.08
C SER A 14 14.06 -0.93 -6.35
N ALA A 15 14.80 0.07 -5.86
CA ALA A 15 16.01 -0.15 -5.09
C ALA A 15 15.75 -0.73 -3.69
N SER A 16 14.50 -0.71 -3.19
CA SER A 16 14.20 -1.16 -1.82
C SER A 16 12.84 -1.84 -1.64
N LEU A 17 12.00 -1.91 -2.69
CA LEU A 17 10.70 -2.58 -2.65
C LEU A 17 10.71 -3.88 -3.45
N HIS A 18 9.91 -4.84 -3.00
CA HIS A 18 9.68 -6.09 -3.73
C HIS A 18 8.78 -5.85 -4.95
N ALA A 19 8.89 -6.71 -5.96
CA ALA A 19 8.15 -6.59 -7.22
C ALA A 19 6.61 -6.58 -7.01
N GLU A 20 6.10 -7.27 -5.99
CA GLU A 20 4.69 -7.26 -5.61
C GLU A 20 4.21 -5.87 -5.16
N ALA A 21 5.03 -5.16 -4.38
CA ALA A 21 4.72 -3.81 -3.91
C ALA A 21 4.77 -2.77 -5.05
N LEU A 22 5.54 -3.06 -6.10
CA LEU A 22 5.64 -2.24 -7.31
C LEU A 22 4.61 -2.62 -8.38
N GLU A 23 3.75 -3.60 -8.12
CA GLU A 23 2.81 -4.13 -9.10
C GLU A 23 3.45 -4.77 -10.35
N LEU A 24 4.73 -5.12 -10.27
CA LEU A 24 5.51 -5.72 -11.36
C LEU A 24 5.54 -7.25 -11.30
N ALA A 25 5.20 -7.82 -10.15
CA ALA A 25 5.09 -9.26 -9.99
C ALA A 25 3.75 -9.78 -10.55
N LYS A 26 3.77 -11.03 -11.04
CA LYS A 26 2.53 -11.76 -11.27
C LYS A 26 1.80 -11.90 -9.94
N ASN A 27 0.48 -11.82 -9.98
CA ASN A 27 -0.35 -12.16 -8.83
C ASN A 27 -0.24 -13.67 -8.57
N HIS A 28 0.25 -14.05 -7.40
CA HIS A 28 0.47 -15.46 -7.05
C HIS A 28 -0.70 -16.04 -6.22
N GLY A 29 -1.73 -15.24 -5.92
CA GLY A 29 -2.86 -15.66 -5.11
C GLY A 29 -2.44 -16.07 -3.69
N ARG A 30 -1.41 -15.43 -3.13
CA ARG A 30 -0.76 -15.81 -1.85
C ARG A 30 -1.74 -15.80 -0.68
N LEU A 31 -2.84 -15.06 -0.79
CA LEU A 31 -3.85 -14.89 0.25
C LEU A 31 -5.22 -15.45 -0.14
N ASN A 32 -5.29 -16.31 -1.17
CA ASN A 32 -6.52 -16.97 -1.58
C ASN A 32 -7.26 -17.61 -0.41
N GLY A 33 -8.54 -17.28 -0.28
CA GLY A 33 -9.44 -17.82 0.76
C GLY A 33 -9.20 -17.27 2.16
N ARG A 34 -8.27 -16.33 2.35
CA ARG A 34 -8.07 -15.65 3.64
C ARG A 34 -9.12 -14.57 3.84
N ARG A 35 -9.56 -14.41 5.08
CA ARG A 35 -10.39 -13.29 5.54
C ARG A 35 -9.52 -12.40 6.43
N ILE A 36 -9.35 -11.14 6.05
CA ILE A 36 -8.43 -10.22 6.71
C ILE A 36 -9.18 -8.95 7.08
N ILE A 37 -8.95 -8.43 8.29
CA ILE A 37 -9.38 -7.08 8.68
C ILE A 37 -8.15 -6.19 8.68
N VAL A 38 -8.23 -5.04 8.01
CA VAL A 38 -7.21 -3.99 8.09
C VAL A 38 -7.80 -2.82 8.86
N VAL A 39 -7.16 -2.45 9.98
CA VAL A 39 -7.55 -1.30 10.81
C VAL A 39 -6.75 -0.07 10.38
N GLY A 40 -7.42 1.05 10.15
CA GLY A 40 -6.84 2.22 9.51
C GLY A 40 -6.70 2.04 7.99
N ALA A 41 -7.68 1.38 7.37
CA ALA A 41 -7.66 1.06 5.93
C ALA A 41 -7.97 2.27 5.02
N GLY A 42 -8.46 3.36 5.58
CA GLY A 42 -8.79 4.57 4.83
C GLY A 42 -7.55 5.40 4.46
N GLN A 43 -7.78 6.38 3.58
CA GLN A 43 -6.79 7.39 3.24
C GLN A 43 -7.30 8.76 3.72
N ARG A 44 -6.46 9.50 4.45
CA ARG A 44 -6.77 10.89 4.79
C ARG A 44 -6.42 11.78 3.60
N ALA A 45 -7.29 12.76 3.31
CA ALA A 45 -6.94 13.87 2.42
C ALA A 45 -5.76 14.67 3.01
N THR A 46 -4.72 14.90 2.21
CA THR A 46 -3.61 15.80 2.58
C THR A 46 -3.66 17.04 1.70
N VAL A 47 -2.79 18.01 2.01
CA VAL A 47 -2.63 19.23 1.21
C VAL A 47 -1.85 18.99 -0.10
N ASP A 48 -1.31 17.79 -0.26
CA ASP A 48 -0.53 17.42 -1.43
C ASP A 48 -1.45 17.19 -2.62
N ALA A 49 -1.06 17.69 -3.79
CA ALA A 49 -1.81 17.45 -5.02
C ALA A 49 -1.86 15.96 -5.39
N GLU A 50 -0.82 15.21 -5.01
CA GLU A 50 -0.70 13.77 -5.24
C GLU A 50 -0.23 13.10 -3.93
N PRO A 51 -1.17 12.80 -3.02
CA PRO A 51 -0.83 12.19 -1.73
C PRO A 51 -0.31 10.77 -1.93
N LEU A 52 0.76 10.41 -1.22
CA LEU A 52 1.22 9.04 -1.18
C LEU A 52 0.15 8.14 -0.54
N ILE A 53 -0.02 6.94 -1.09
CA ILE A 53 -0.91 5.92 -0.53
C ILE A 53 -0.44 5.55 0.88
N GLY A 54 -1.34 5.63 1.84
CA GLY A 54 -1.09 5.24 3.22
C GLY A 54 -0.98 3.72 3.36
N ASN A 55 -0.24 3.28 4.37
CA ASN A 55 0.06 1.86 4.57
C ASN A 55 -1.20 0.98 4.62
N GLY A 56 -2.25 1.42 5.33
CA GLY A 56 -3.48 0.65 5.46
C GLY A 56 -4.22 0.46 4.14
N ARG A 57 -4.35 1.52 3.34
CA ARG A 57 -4.92 1.43 1.99
C ARG A 57 -4.04 0.55 1.08
N ALA A 58 -2.72 0.75 1.09
CA ALA A 58 -1.79 -0.04 0.30
C ALA A 58 -1.88 -1.55 0.60
N MET A 59 -1.90 -1.92 1.89
CA MET A 59 -2.08 -3.31 2.31
C MET A 59 -3.44 -3.88 1.88
N SER A 60 -4.52 -3.10 2.04
CA SER A 60 -5.86 -3.55 1.66
C SER A 60 -5.94 -3.89 0.17
N VAL A 61 -5.40 -3.02 -0.69
CA VAL A 61 -5.33 -3.24 -2.13
C VAL A 61 -4.46 -4.43 -2.49
N LEU A 62 -3.24 -4.53 -1.93
CA LEU A 62 -2.34 -5.65 -2.22
C LEU A 62 -2.95 -6.99 -1.77
N PHE A 63 -3.59 -7.03 -0.60
CA PHE A 63 -4.17 -8.26 -0.07
C PHE A 63 -5.37 -8.73 -0.89
N ALA A 64 -6.25 -7.80 -1.29
CA ALA A 64 -7.38 -8.10 -2.15
C ALA A 64 -6.90 -8.64 -3.51
N ARG A 65 -5.85 -8.02 -4.10
CA ARG A 65 -5.22 -8.53 -5.31
C ARG A 65 -4.73 -9.95 -5.11
N GLU A 66 -4.01 -10.24 -4.02
CA GLU A 66 -3.54 -11.60 -3.70
C GLU A 66 -4.64 -12.60 -3.30
N GLY A 67 -5.93 -12.25 -3.45
CA GLY A 67 -7.07 -13.16 -3.35
C GLY A 67 -7.73 -13.23 -1.96
N ALA A 68 -7.39 -12.31 -1.06
CA ALA A 68 -8.07 -12.22 0.23
C ALA A 68 -9.45 -11.56 0.12
N SER A 69 -10.39 -11.97 0.98
CA SER A 69 -11.53 -11.15 1.35
C SER A 69 -11.09 -10.18 2.45
N VAL A 70 -11.04 -8.88 2.12
CA VAL A 70 -10.56 -7.84 3.03
C VAL A 70 -11.73 -7.01 3.56
N ALA A 71 -11.79 -6.85 4.88
CA ALA A 71 -12.66 -5.89 5.54
C ALA A 71 -11.84 -4.64 5.90
N CYS A 72 -12.19 -3.52 5.26
CA CYS A 72 -11.55 -2.22 5.48
C CYS A 72 -12.21 -1.52 6.67
N LEU A 73 -11.51 -1.46 7.80
CA LEU A 73 -11.97 -0.73 8.98
C LEU A 73 -11.21 0.58 9.11
N ASP A 74 -11.95 1.68 9.22
CA ASP A 74 -11.39 3.01 9.51
C ASP A 74 -12.32 3.78 10.45
N VAL A 75 -11.77 4.79 11.13
CA VAL A 75 -12.57 5.71 11.95
C VAL A 75 -13.43 6.63 11.08
N ASN A 76 -12.99 6.91 9.86
CA ASN A 76 -13.76 7.65 8.86
C ASN A 76 -14.37 6.65 7.86
N LYS A 77 -15.70 6.57 7.82
CA LYS A 77 -16.41 5.60 6.99
C LYS A 77 -16.16 5.85 5.50
N GLU A 78 -16.24 7.11 5.07
CA GLU A 78 -16.04 7.49 3.67
C GLU A 78 -14.64 7.09 3.19
N ALA A 79 -13.62 7.29 4.03
CA ALA A 79 -12.25 6.91 3.72
C ALA A 79 -12.08 5.39 3.56
N ALA A 80 -12.80 4.59 4.37
CA ALA A 80 -12.83 3.13 4.22
C ALA A 80 -13.58 2.71 2.96
N ASP A 81 -14.72 3.33 2.66
CA ASP A 81 -15.53 3.04 1.46
C ASP A 81 -14.72 3.35 0.18
N ASP A 82 -13.99 4.47 0.15
CA ASP A 82 -13.09 4.83 -0.95
C ASP A 82 -11.95 3.81 -1.16
N THR A 83 -11.59 3.03 -0.14
CA THR A 83 -10.60 1.95 -0.29
C THR A 83 -11.20 0.69 -0.93
N VAL A 84 -12.52 0.51 -0.85
CA VAL A 84 -13.25 -0.65 -1.39
C VAL A 84 -13.67 -0.46 -2.85
N ALA A 85 -13.67 0.78 -3.34
CA ALA A 85 -14.15 1.20 -4.66
C ALA A 85 -13.18 0.88 -5.83
#